data_AF-A0A9K3I5G7-F1
#
_entry.id   AF-A0A9K3I5G7-F1
#
_cell.length_a   1.000
_cell.length_b   1.000
_cell.length_c   1.000
_cell.angle_alpha   90.00
_cell.angle_beta   90.00
_cell.angle_gamma   90.00
#
_symmetry.space_group_name_H-M   'P 1'
#
loop_
_entity.id
_entity.type
_entity.pdbx_description
1 polymer ?
#
loop_
_entity_poly.entity_id
_entity_poly.type
_entity_poly.pdbx_seq_one_letter_code
_entity_poly.pdbx_strand_id
1 'polypeptide(L)'
;MYLKNSQSMNADSTKQQMIFLASIMESYESLVAGRIGNPNMTKEDYDQIDPEETELIDIRWCMASVIRRAHRFMEITGRQCLEGPNMKLGFDKSKVMCFRCKQKGHFKRECSNQGVDESVNPFHDDY
;
A
#
# COMPACT_ATOMS: atom_id res chain seq x y z
N MET A 1 21.65 18.77 27.80
CA MET A 1 20.87 17.68 27.18
C MET A 1 20.85 17.95 25.68
N TYR A 2 21.65 17.22 24.89
CA TYR A 2 21.73 17.43 23.44
C TYR A 2 20.57 16.70 22.76
N LEU A 3 19.63 17.44 22.16
CA LEU A 3 18.68 16.87 21.21
C LEU A 3 19.40 16.70 19.87
N LYS A 4 19.85 15.48 19.57
CA LYS A 4 20.38 15.11 18.26
C LYS A 4 19.26 14.63 17.35
N ASN A 5 19.35 15.06 16.09
CA ASN A 5 18.67 14.58 14.88
C ASN A 5 17.21 14.95 14.67
N SER A 6 16.98 16.18 14.18
CA SER A 6 15.99 16.40 13.13
C SER A 6 16.60 15.96 11.79
N GLN A 7 16.30 14.75 11.31
CA GLN A 7 16.59 14.40 9.92
C GLN A 7 15.79 15.34 9.02
N SER A 8 16.44 16.17 8.20
CA SER A 8 15.74 16.94 7.18
C SER A 8 15.05 15.97 6.23
N MET A 9 13.73 16.04 6.13
CA MET A 9 12.98 15.21 5.18
C MET A 9 13.44 15.54 3.75
N ASN A 10 13.79 14.51 2.99
CA ASN A 10 14.11 14.66 1.57
C ASN A 10 12.86 15.16 0.81
N ALA A 11 13.01 16.17 -0.04
CA ALA A 11 11.93 16.74 -0.86
C ALA A 11 11.11 15.68 -1.62
N ASP A 12 11.74 14.59 -2.08
CA ASP A 12 11.03 13.51 -2.77
C ASP A 12 10.16 12.67 -1.82
N SER A 13 10.65 12.44 -0.59
CA SER A 13 9.87 11.79 0.47
C SER A 13 8.66 12.64 0.84
N THR A 14 8.84 13.96 0.92
CA THR A 14 7.74 14.89 1.20
C THR A 14 6.73 14.90 0.07
N LYS A 15 7.17 14.90 -1.21
CA LYS A 15 6.25 14.80 -2.37
C LYS A 15 5.44 13.51 -2.33
N GLN A 16 6.06 12.37 -2.06
CA GLN A 16 5.35 11.08 -1.96
C GLN A 16 4.33 11.06 -0.82
N GLN A 17 4.69 11.64 0.34
CA GLN A 17 3.75 11.78 1.45
C GLN A 17 2.58 12.71 1.10
N MET A 18 2.83 13.80 0.37
CA MET A 18 1.77 14.71 -0.08
C MET A 18 0.84 14.05 -1.11
N ILE A 19 1.37 13.24 -2.03
CA ILE A 19 0.56 12.47 -2.98
C ILE A 19 -0.34 11.48 -2.23
N PHE A 20 0.23 10.74 -1.28
CA PHE A 20 -0.55 9.81 -0.47
C PHE A 20 -1.64 10.52 0.35
N LEU A 21 -1.31 11.66 0.95
CA LEU A 21 -2.28 12.49 1.65
C LEU A 21 -3.40 12.97 0.73
N ALA A 22 -3.07 13.43 -0.49
CA ALA A 22 -4.06 13.82 -1.48
C ALA A 22 -5.00 12.67 -1.84
N SER A 23 -4.47 11.46 -2.05
CA SER A 23 -5.29 10.27 -2.32
C SER A 23 -6.21 9.90 -1.14
N ILE A 24 -5.75 10.07 0.10
CA ILE A 24 -6.61 9.87 1.29
C ILE A 24 -7.73 10.91 1.30
N MET A 25 -7.40 12.18 1.08
CA MET A 25 -8.39 13.26 1.08
C MET A 25 -9.44 13.06 -0.01
N GLU A 26 -9.02 12.70 -1.23
CA GLU A 26 -9.93 12.40 -2.34
C GLU A 26 -10.83 11.18 -2.05
N SER A 27 -10.28 10.14 -1.41
CA SER A 27 -11.07 8.98 -0.98
C SER A 27 -12.11 9.38 0.07
N TYR A 28 -11.74 10.23 1.03
CA TYR A 28 -12.67 10.73 2.04
C TYR A 28 -13.76 11.61 1.44
N GLU A 29 -13.41 12.55 0.56
CA GLU A 29 -14.38 13.38 -0.14
C GLU A 29 -15.33 12.53 -0.99
N SER A 30 -14.83 11.49 -1.63
CA SER A 30 -15.65 10.57 -2.40
C SER A 30 -16.55 9.69 -1.53
N LEU A 31 -16.13 9.32 -0.32
CA LEU A 31 -16.99 8.67 0.68
C LEU A 31 -18.10 9.63 1.15
N VAL A 32 -17.76 10.86 1.54
CA VAL A 32 -18.73 11.88 1.98
C VAL A 32 -19.73 12.22 0.88
N ALA A 33 -19.30 12.25 -0.38
CA ALA A 33 -20.15 12.46 -1.54
C ALA A 33 -20.96 11.21 -1.98
N GLY A 34 -20.86 10.09 -1.26
CA GLY A 34 -21.55 8.84 -1.60
C GLY A 34 -21.03 8.13 -2.87
N ARG A 35 -19.88 8.55 -3.40
CA ARG A 35 -19.23 7.93 -4.58
C ARG A 35 -18.48 6.65 -4.21
N ILE A 36 -18.07 6.53 -2.95
CA ILE A 36 -17.47 5.32 -2.37
C ILE A 36 -18.42 4.81 -1.30
N GLY A 37 -18.84 3.56 -1.42
CA GLY A 37 -19.90 2.97 -0.60
C GLY A 37 -20.94 2.28 -1.48
N ASN A 38 -22.09 1.97 -0.89
CA ASN A 38 -23.22 1.49 -1.68
C ASN A 38 -23.79 2.69 -2.45
N PRO A 39 -23.78 2.70 -3.80
CA PRO A 39 -24.24 3.83 -4.59
C PRO A 39 -25.74 4.14 -4.41
N ASN A 40 -26.47 3.26 -3.72
CA ASN A 40 -27.87 3.44 -3.38
C ASN A 40 -28.09 4.05 -1.98
N MET A 41 -27.03 4.37 -1.22
CA MET A 41 -27.15 4.94 0.12
C MET A 41 -26.55 6.35 0.19
N THR A 42 -27.30 7.26 0.80
CA THR A 42 -26.87 8.65 1.08
C THR A 42 -26.09 8.74 2.38
N LYS A 43 -25.44 9.88 2.62
CA LYS A 43 -24.76 10.15 3.90
C LYS A 43 -25.75 10.07 5.08
N GLU A 44 -26.94 10.63 4.93
CA GLU A 44 -27.99 10.59 5.94
C GLU A 44 -28.45 9.15 6.24
N ASP A 45 -28.43 8.25 5.25
CA ASP A 45 -28.73 6.83 5.47
C ASP A 45 -27.63 6.16 6.30
N TYR A 46 -26.35 6.46 6.03
CA TYR A 46 -25.22 5.95 6.84
C TYR A 46 -25.27 6.46 8.28
N ASP A 47 -25.61 7.74 8.50
CA ASP A 47 -25.70 8.34 9.84
C ASP A 47 -26.82 7.71 10.70
N GLN A 48 -27.77 7.00 10.08
CA GLN A 48 -28.85 6.28 10.77
C GLN A 48 -28.50 4.82 11.11
N ILE A 49 -27.42 4.27 10.57
CA ILE A 49 -26.99 2.90 10.85
C ILE A 49 -26.44 2.84 12.28
N ASP A 50 -26.78 1.78 13.00
CA ASP A 50 -26.20 1.54 14.32
C ASP A 50 -24.66 1.44 14.22
N PRO A 51 -23.90 2.12 15.10
CA PRO A 51 -22.44 2.10 15.05
C PRO A 51 -21.84 0.68 15.15
N GLU A 52 -22.45 -0.23 15.91
CA GLU A 52 -21.97 -1.62 16.04
C GLU A 52 -22.14 -2.38 14.71
N GLU A 53 -23.26 -2.17 14.03
CA GLU A 53 -23.52 -2.77 12.71
C GLU A 53 -22.58 -2.21 11.64
N THR A 54 -22.30 -0.90 11.67
CA THR A 54 -21.34 -0.27 10.75
C THR A 54 -19.94 -0.88 10.91
N GLU A 55 -19.44 -0.96 12.16
CA GLU A 55 -18.13 -1.59 12.45
C GLU A 55 -18.10 -3.05 12.01
N LEU A 56 -19.16 -3.81 12.25
CA LEU A 56 -19.26 -5.20 11.83
C LEU A 56 -19.20 -5.35 10.30
N ILE A 57 -19.89 -4.47 9.56
CA ILE A 57 -19.87 -4.45 8.09
C ILE A 57 -18.46 -4.14 7.59
N ASP A 58 -17.78 -3.15 8.14
CA ASP A 58 -16.43 -2.76 7.73
C ASP A 58 -15.40 -3.86 8.02
N ILE A 59 -15.49 -4.52 9.18
CA ILE A 59 -14.65 -5.68 9.50
C ILE A 59 -14.87 -6.81 8.48
N ARG A 60 -16.12 -7.14 8.18
CA ARG A 60 -16.47 -8.17 7.19
C ARG A 60 -15.98 -7.80 5.79
N TRP A 61 -16.12 -6.53 5.40
CA TRP A 61 -15.63 -6.03 4.11
C TRP A 61 -14.11 -6.11 3.99
N CYS A 62 -13.41 -5.75 5.07
CA CYS A 62 -11.96 -5.87 5.17
C CYS A 62 -11.53 -7.34 5.00
N MET A 63 -12.13 -8.27 5.76
CA MET A 63 -11.86 -9.70 5.65
C MET A 63 -12.10 -10.23 4.23
N ALA A 64 -13.25 -9.94 3.62
CA ALA A 64 -13.56 -10.36 2.25
C ALA A 64 -12.55 -9.81 1.24
N SER A 65 -12.11 -8.56 1.42
CA SER A 65 -11.09 -7.94 0.58
C SER A 65 -9.71 -8.58 0.76
N VAL A 66 -9.34 -8.98 1.99
CA VAL A 66 -8.12 -9.75 2.24
C VAL A 66 -8.19 -11.12 1.55
N ILE A 67 -9.29 -11.84 1.70
CA ILE A 67 -9.48 -13.16 1.07
C ILE A 67 -9.41 -13.05 -0.46
N ARG A 68 -10.06 -12.05 -1.06
CA ARG A 68 -9.98 -11.79 -2.51
C ARG A 68 -8.55 -11.56 -2.98
N ARG A 69 -7.77 -10.75 -2.24
CA ARG A 69 -6.35 -10.52 -2.55
C ARG A 69 -5.50 -11.78 -2.38
N ALA A 70 -5.77 -12.58 -1.35
CA ALA A 70 -5.13 -13.87 -1.11
C ALA A 70 -5.37 -14.85 -2.27
N HIS A 71 -6.62 -14.98 -2.72
CA HIS A 71 -6.98 -15.80 -3.89
C HIS A 71 -6.26 -15.31 -5.15
N ARG A 72 -6.30 -14.01 -5.43
CA ARG A 72 -5.59 -13.43 -6.59
C ARG A 72 -4.09 -13.70 -6.53
N PHE A 73 -3.48 -13.58 -5.36
CA PHE A 73 -2.07 -13.93 -5.16
C PHE A 73 -1.79 -15.41 -5.45
N MET A 74 -2.65 -16.31 -4.98
CA MET A 74 -2.55 -17.74 -5.23
C MET A 74 -2.69 -18.07 -6.72
N GLU A 75 -3.59 -17.40 -7.45
CA GLU A 75 -3.72 -17.51 -8.90
C GLU A 75 -2.46 -17.05 -9.64
N ILE A 76 -1.95 -15.86 -9.31
CA ILE A 76 -0.74 -15.29 -9.95
C ILE A 76 0.48 -16.18 -9.70
N THR A 77 0.61 -16.74 -8.49
CA THR A 77 1.80 -17.51 -8.09
C THR A 77 1.67 -19.02 -8.27
N GLY A 78 0.47 -19.53 -8.62
CA GLY A 78 0.17 -20.96 -8.70
C GLY A 78 0.24 -21.71 -7.36
N ARG A 79 0.24 -20.99 -6.22
CA ARG A 79 0.39 -21.58 -4.88
C ARG A 79 -0.95 -22.02 -4.32
N GLN A 80 -0.94 -23.14 -3.59
CA GLN A 80 -2.14 -23.69 -2.93
C GLN A 80 -2.38 -23.16 -1.51
N CYS A 81 -1.42 -22.41 -0.94
CA CYS A 81 -1.59 -21.72 0.33
C CYS A 81 -0.73 -20.45 0.36
N LEU A 82 -1.09 -19.54 1.28
CA LEU A 82 -0.32 -18.31 1.51
C LEU A 82 1.05 -18.60 2.12
N GLU A 83 1.15 -19.68 2.90
CA GLU A 83 2.35 -20.12 3.60
C GLU A 83 3.32 -20.89 2.70
N GLY A 84 4.61 -20.67 2.91
CA GLY A 84 5.67 -21.34 2.15
C GLY A 84 6.64 -22.01 3.10
N PRO A 85 7.36 -23.06 2.68
CA PRO A 85 8.21 -23.87 3.56
C PRO A 85 9.33 -23.09 4.28
N ASN A 86 9.64 -21.86 3.84
CA ASN A 86 10.62 -20.95 4.48
C ASN A 86 10.10 -19.51 4.64
N MET A 87 8.80 -19.35 4.86
CA MET A 87 8.19 -18.01 4.86
C MET A 87 8.55 -17.22 6.14
N LYS A 88 9.50 -16.29 6.02
CA LYS A 88 9.66 -15.21 6.99
C LYS A 88 8.48 -14.25 6.82
N LEU A 89 7.90 -13.72 7.90
CA LEU A 89 6.86 -12.68 7.91
C LEU A 89 7.34 -11.32 7.32
N GLY A 90 8.43 -11.31 6.56
CA GLY A 90 9.03 -10.14 5.93
C GLY A 90 9.20 -10.34 4.43
N PHE A 91 9.66 -9.30 3.75
CA PHE A 91 9.95 -9.36 2.32
C PHE A 91 11.25 -10.15 2.04
N ASP A 92 11.30 -10.82 0.90
CA ASP A 92 12.53 -11.44 0.39
C ASP A 92 13.47 -10.35 -0.12
N LYS A 93 14.55 -10.08 0.63
CA LYS A 93 15.54 -9.06 0.27
C LYS A 93 16.16 -9.32 -1.11
N SER A 94 16.28 -10.58 -1.53
CA SER A 94 16.81 -10.93 -2.87
C SER A 94 15.90 -10.45 -4.01
N LYS A 95 14.61 -10.19 -3.74
CA LYS A 95 13.63 -9.68 -4.70
C LYS A 95 13.46 -8.16 -4.65
N VAL A 96 14.05 -7.49 -3.67
CA VAL A 96 14.04 -6.02 -3.58
C VAL A 96 14.81 -5.45 -4.77
N MET A 97 14.19 -4.55 -5.53
CA MET A 97 14.86 -3.84 -6.62
C MET A 97 15.41 -2.50 -6.13
N CYS A 98 16.71 -2.27 -6.34
CA CYS A 98 17.36 -1.01 -5.99
C CYS A 98 16.94 0.10 -6.96
N PHE A 99 16.34 1.17 -6.45
CA PHE A 99 15.87 2.27 -7.31
C PHE A 99 16.99 3.10 -7.97
N ARG A 100 18.24 3.02 -7.48
CA ARG A 100 19.40 3.72 -8.07
C ARG A 100 20.00 2.96 -9.25
N CYS A 101 20.35 1.69 -9.06
CA CYS A 101 21.07 0.90 -10.08
C CYS A 101 20.20 -0.16 -10.77
N LYS A 102 18.92 -0.28 -10.38
CA LYS A 102 17.92 -1.24 -10.89
C LYS A 102 18.33 -2.72 -10.77
N GLN A 103 19.32 -3.02 -9.92
CA GLN A 103 19.73 -4.37 -9.58
C GLN A 103 18.96 -4.89 -8.36
N LYS A 104 18.74 -6.20 -8.30
CA LYS A 104 18.05 -6.85 -7.18
C LYS A 104 18.97 -7.03 -5.96
N GLY A 105 18.39 -7.31 -4.79
CA GLY A 105 19.11 -7.77 -3.59
C GLY A 105 19.46 -6.70 -2.55
N HIS A 106 19.22 -5.41 -2.82
CA HIS A 106 19.59 -4.33 -1.90
C HIS A 106 18.72 -3.08 -2.06
N PHE A 107 18.71 -2.24 -1.03
CA PHE A 107 17.98 -0.96 -1.04
C PHE A 107 18.83 0.18 -1.66
N LYS A 108 18.18 1.26 -2.14
CA LYS A 108 18.87 2.48 -2.66
C LYS A 108 19.94 3.00 -1.70
N ARG A 109 19.69 2.96 -0.38
CA ARG A 109 20.62 3.40 0.68
C ARG A 109 21.86 2.52 0.86
N GLU A 110 21.84 1.29 0.36
CA GLU A 110 22.92 0.30 0.45
C GLU A 110 23.72 0.23 -0.87
N CYS A 111 23.36 1.06 -1.86
CA CYS A 111 23.86 0.94 -3.22
C CYS A 111 25.21 1.66 -3.42
N SER A 112 26.25 0.88 -3.73
CA SER A 112 27.59 1.37 -4.10
C SER A 112 27.76 1.58 -5.61
N ASN A 113 26.77 1.21 -6.42
CA ASN A 113 26.83 1.29 -7.88
C ASN A 113 26.43 2.67 -8.39
N GLN A 114 26.87 3.02 -9.60
CA GLN A 114 26.43 4.23 -10.29
C GLN A 114 24.92 4.20 -10.56
N GLY A 115 24.29 5.38 -10.54
CA GLY A 115 22.87 5.52 -10.86
C GLY A 115 22.62 5.34 -12.36
N VAL A 116 21.54 4.66 -12.70
CA VAL A 116 20.97 4.67 -14.05
C VAL A 116 19.79 5.64 -14.09
N ASP A 117 19.41 6.09 -15.30
CA ASP A 117 18.37 7.09 -15.51
C ASP A 117 17.09 6.82 -14.69
N GLU A 118 16.59 7.84 -14.00
CA GLU A 118 15.50 7.75 -13.03
C GLU A 118 14.12 7.59 -13.70
N SER A 119 14.05 7.72 -15.02
CA SER A 119 12.81 7.65 -15.82
C SER A 119 12.16 6.26 -15.91
N VAL A 120 12.88 5.18 -15.57
CA VAL A 120 12.35 3.81 -15.70
C VAL A 120 11.83 3.29 -14.37
N ASN A 121 10.52 3.08 -14.24
CA ASN A 121 9.92 2.39 -13.10
C ASN A 121 10.43 0.93 -13.05
N PRO A 122 11.12 0.53 -11.98
CA PRO A 122 11.66 -0.83 -11.85
C PRO A 122 10.58 -1.91 -11.71
N PHE A 123 9.35 -1.52 -11.39
CA PHE A 123 8.20 -2.40 -11.40
C PHE A 123 7.45 -2.16 -12.71
N HIS A 124 7.48 -3.14 -13.61
CA HIS A 124 6.55 -3.17 -14.73
C HIS A 124 5.13 -3.44 -14.20
N ASP A 125 4.12 -2.85 -14.86
CA ASP A 125 2.68 -2.96 -14.55
C ASP A 125 2.10 -4.38 -14.77
N ASP A 126 2.89 -5.44 -14.57
CA ASP A 126 2.45 -6.83 -14.70
C ASP A 126 1.83 -7.33 -13.38
N TYR A 127 0.71 -6.71 -12.98
CA TYR A 127 -0.18 -7.19 -11.91
C TYR A 127 -1.60 -7.50 -12.44
#